data_AF-A0A1F6IUQ4-F1
#
_entry.id   AF-A0A1F6IUQ4-F1
#
_cell.length_a   1.000
_cell.length_b   1.000
_cell.length_c   1.000
_cell.angle_alpha   90.00
_cell.angle_beta   90.00
_cell.angle_gamma   90.00
#
_symmetry.space_group_name_H-M   'P 1'
#
loop_
_entity.id
_entity.type
_entity.pdbx_description
1 polymer ?
#
loop_
_entity_poly.entity_id
_entity_poly.type
_entity_poly.pdbx_seq_one_letter_code
_entity_poly.pdbx_strand_id
1 'polypeptide(L)'
;MKTIFLFFKTPRILLSFATLLTAAAVVIGATFAFFSDTETSAGNTLEAGAVDLQIDNTSYYNGTPSATTTWGLDDLPGHLFFNFLDIKPSDFGEDTMSFHVDNDSWVCAEFKLTANDDNTCTEPELEDDQTCSEPDGDLLDGELAQNINFVFWPDDGDNVLEQDEQVILEASGSAENIFNQNTVPLADSLINNLSGTPGDPMAGGKVHYIGKAWCFGTLGQAPLSQSVYSGPDNPANDGVNLGGPATPEDGGITCDGSGLNNATQTDKLLADIQFSAVQSRNNPGFLCEGVPTITPTITPTPTTAACQQADVMLVLDRSGSINSTELGQLKTAAKAFVDDLGLTLTGIHAGKSSFATTGSLNHHLSDDSTSVKAAIDAMVSSGFTNLKEGIDLATTEMANPGDGHDRTDGTSPDKMIIVTDGNPNRPLPSSTADDVAAASATAFKSGGGEVFVVGVGSDVNTAYLQGIATDAGHYYPVSGYGGLQTILQNIDLCQ
;
A
#
# COMPACT_ATOMS: atom_id res chain seq x y z
N MET A 1 -52.86 87.42 -54.32
CA MET A 1 -52.67 87.82 -52.91
C MET A 1 -52.22 86.56 -52.16
N LYS A 2 -50.95 86.55 -51.72
CA LYS A 2 -50.19 85.56 -50.92
C LYS A 2 -50.35 84.04 -51.16
N THR A 3 -49.25 83.46 -51.65
CA THR A 3 -48.89 82.03 -51.78
C THR A 3 -48.38 81.45 -50.44
N ILE A 4 -48.55 80.14 -50.18
CA ILE A 4 -47.50 79.16 -49.74
C ILE A 4 -48.10 77.75 -49.46
N PHE A 5 -47.31 76.73 -49.81
CA PHE A 5 -47.54 75.28 -49.79
C PHE A 5 -47.27 74.58 -48.42
N LEU A 6 -47.88 73.39 -48.25
CA LEU A 6 -47.36 72.14 -47.63
C LEU A 6 -47.18 71.90 -46.09
N PHE A 7 -47.42 70.60 -45.79
CA PHE A 7 -46.81 69.66 -44.82
C PHE A 7 -47.46 69.33 -43.45
N PHE A 8 -47.56 68.02 -43.25
CA PHE A 8 -48.03 67.21 -42.10
C PHE A 8 -47.34 67.50 -40.76
N LYS A 9 -48.07 67.37 -39.62
CA LYS A 9 -47.85 66.33 -38.57
C LYS A 9 -48.90 66.40 -37.43
N THR A 10 -49.41 65.21 -37.09
CA THR A 10 -50.08 64.66 -35.87
C THR A 10 -50.54 65.56 -34.69
N PRO A 11 -51.54 65.08 -33.90
CA PRO A 11 -51.17 64.59 -32.56
C PRO A 11 -51.99 63.40 -32.00
N ARG A 12 -51.26 62.55 -31.24
CA ARG A 12 -51.63 61.89 -29.96
C ARG A 12 -52.90 61.00 -29.92
N ILE A 13 -52.72 59.67 -30.03
CA ILE A 13 -53.41 58.55 -29.32
C ILE A 13 -52.72 57.24 -29.77
N LEU A 14 -51.49 56.95 -29.34
CA LEU A 14 -50.80 55.70 -29.74
C LEU A 14 -49.89 55.08 -28.68
N LEU A 15 -49.97 55.50 -27.41
CA LEU A 15 -49.11 54.96 -26.34
C LEU A 15 -49.82 54.08 -25.29
N SER A 16 -51.12 53.78 -25.45
CA SER A 16 -51.86 53.00 -24.44
C SER A 16 -52.58 51.77 -24.99
N PHE A 17 -52.44 51.47 -26.28
CA PHE A 17 -52.94 50.23 -26.90
C PHE A 17 -51.83 49.21 -27.22
N ALA A 18 -50.55 49.61 -27.11
CA ALA A 18 -49.41 48.74 -27.36
C ALA A 18 -49.05 47.83 -26.17
N THR A 19 -49.65 48.04 -25.00
CA THR A 19 -49.32 47.29 -23.77
C THR A 19 -50.30 46.17 -23.42
N LEU A 20 -51.45 46.07 -24.10
CA LEU A 20 -52.46 45.02 -23.87
C LEU A 20 -52.50 43.93 -24.94
N LEU A 21 -51.82 44.12 -26.07
CA LEU A 21 -51.56 43.05 -27.06
C LEU A 21 -50.28 42.26 -26.77
N THR A 22 -49.45 42.70 -25.82
CA THR A 22 -48.24 42.00 -25.38
C THR A 22 -48.45 41.07 -24.18
N ALA A 23 -49.66 41.00 -23.61
CA ALA A 23 -49.94 40.22 -22.39
C ALA A 23 -50.87 39.00 -22.60
N ALA A 24 -51.32 38.71 -23.82
CA ALA A 24 -52.30 37.64 -24.08
C ALA A 24 -51.95 36.68 -25.23
N ALA A 25 -50.71 36.69 -25.74
CA ALA A 25 -50.28 35.80 -26.83
C ALA A 25 -48.96 35.04 -26.52
N VAL A 26 -48.61 34.85 -25.25
CA VAL A 26 -47.38 34.11 -24.84
C VAL A 26 -47.67 32.97 -23.86
N VAL A 27 -48.93 32.62 -23.62
CA VAL A 27 -49.28 31.50 -22.74
C VAL A 27 -50.13 30.49 -23.53
N ILE A 28 -49.49 29.35 -23.79
CA ILE A 28 -50.01 28.06 -24.30
C ILE A 28 -49.80 27.82 -25.81
N GLY A 29 -48.69 27.12 -26.13
CA GLY A 29 -48.58 26.36 -27.38
C GLY A 29 -47.17 26.17 -27.92
N ALA A 30 -46.45 25.17 -27.40
CA ALA A 30 -45.26 24.53 -28.00
C ALA A 30 -43.97 25.35 -28.06
N THR A 31 -43.14 25.18 -27.02
CA THR A 31 -41.88 24.44 -27.17
C THR A 31 -41.55 23.85 -25.81
N PHE A 32 -41.57 22.53 -25.70
CA PHE A 32 -40.72 21.82 -24.77
C PHE A 32 -39.28 22.23 -25.12
N ALA A 33 -38.73 23.21 -24.42
CA ALA A 33 -37.28 23.35 -24.37
C ALA A 33 -36.81 22.27 -23.41
N PHE A 34 -36.54 21.09 -23.99
CA PHE A 34 -35.49 20.22 -23.49
C PHE A 34 -34.29 21.12 -23.15
N PHE A 35 -33.90 21.19 -21.88
CA PHE A 35 -32.49 21.42 -21.59
C PHE A 35 -31.78 20.11 -21.95
N SER A 36 -31.58 19.95 -23.26
CA SER A 36 -30.64 19.06 -23.92
C SER A 36 -29.44 19.90 -24.37
N ASP A 37 -29.08 20.91 -23.58
CA ASP A 37 -27.69 21.30 -23.58
C ASP A 37 -27.01 20.42 -22.55
N THR A 38 -26.59 19.25 -22.99
CA THR A 38 -25.34 18.72 -22.47
C THR A 38 -24.32 19.73 -22.92
N GLU A 39 -24.02 20.70 -22.04
CA GLU A 39 -22.82 21.53 -22.15
C GLU A 39 -21.66 20.55 -22.09
N THR A 40 -21.35 20.00 -23.25
CA THR A 40 -20.20 19.15 -23.42
C THR A 40 -19.09 20.17 -23.38
N SER A 41 -18.45 20.25 -22.22
CA SER A 41 -17.13 20.83 -22.06
C SER A 41 -16.14 20.00 -22.90
N ALA A 42 -16.29 20.01 -24.22
CA ALA A 42 -15.40 19.40 -25.18
C ALA A 42 -14.25 20.39 -25.38
N GLY A 43 -13.21 20.23 -24.55
CA GLY A 43 -12.02 21.06 -24.58
C GLY A 43 -11.62 21.68 -23.25
N ASN A 44 -12.34 21.47 -22.15
CA ASN A 44 -11.67 21.54 -20.85
C ASN A 44 -11.01 20.19 -20.61
N THR A 45 -9.68 20.14 -20.69
CA THR A 45 -8.91 19.24 -19.84
C THR A 45 -9.20 19.70 -18.41
N LEU A 46 -10.21 19.10 -17.77
CA LEU A 46 -10.30 19.09 -16.31
C LEU A 46 -9.24 18.10 -15.83
N GLU A 47 -7.99 18.51 -15.95
CA GLU A 47 -6.92 17.89 -15.17
C GLU A 47 -7.10 18.45 -13.76
N ALA A 48 -8.01 17.83 -13.00
CA ALA A 48 -7.74 17.72 -11.58
C ALA A 48 -6.43 16.95 -11.54
N GLY A 49 -5.30 17.67 -11.44
CA GLY A 49 -4.00 17.04 -11.36
C GLY A 49 -4.10 15.98 -10.27
N ALA A 50 -3.94 14.73 -10.65
CA ALA A 50 -3.86 13.65 -9.68
C ALA A 50 -2.75 14.05 -8.72
N VAL A 51 -3.04 14.06 -7.43
CA VAL A 51 -1.99 14.17 -6.44
C VAL A 51 -1.45 12.76 -6.32
N ASP A 52 -0.30 12.55 -6.95
CA ASP A 52 0.47 11.33 -6.79
C ASP A 52 1.48 11.57 -5.69
N LEU A 53 1.41 10.78 -4.62
CA LEU A 53 2.35 10.81 -3.51
C LEU A 53 3.07 9.47 -3.49
N GLN A 54 4.33 9.50 -3.90
CA GLN A 54 5.20 8.34 -3.85
C GLN A 54 6.22 8.54 -2.73
N ILE A 55 6.55 7.46 -2.04
CA ILE A 55 7.51 7.48 -0.94
C ILE A 55 8.57 6.41 -1.21
N ASP A 56 9.78 6.60 -0.71
CA ASP A 56 10.79 5.55 -0.60
C ASP A 56 11.46 5.60 0.78
N ASN A 57 12.20 4.55 1.12
CA ASN A 57 12.88 4.47 2.40
C ASN A 57 14.24 3.79 2.28
N THR A 58 15.23 4.37 2.94
CA THR A 58 16.55 3.75 3.17
C THR A 58 16.75 3.58 4.66
N SER A 59 16.93 2.35 5.15
CA SER A 59 16.95 2.03 6.58
C SER A 59 18.28 1.40 7.01
N TYR A 60 18.65 1.65 8.26
CA TYR A 60 19.84 1.14 8.94
C TYR A 60 19.44 0.56 10.30
N TYR A 61 20.06 -0.56 10.67
CA TYR A 61 19.92 -1.22 11.95
C TYR A 61 21.29 -1.34 12.61
N ASN A 62 21.47 -0.74 13.78
CA ASN A 62 22.74 -0.64 14.49
C ASN A 62 23.89 -0.18 13.57
N GLY A 63 23.63 0.87 12.77
CA GLY A 63 24.57 1.44 11.80
C GLY A 63 24.85 0.59 10.55
N THR A 64 24.12 -0.52 10.34
CA THR A 64 24.27 -1.39 9.16
C THR A 64 23.04 -1.29 8.26
N PRO A 65 23.18 -1.18 6.93
CA PRO A 65 22.03 -1.14 6.02
C PRO A 65 21.04 -2.30 6.23
N SER A 66 19.76 -1.98 6.30
CA SER A 66 18.65 -2.89 6.58
C SER A 66 17.80 -3.12 5.33
N ALA A 67 18.00 -4.24 4.65
CA ALA A 67 17.28 -4.56 3.42
C ALA A 67 15.78 -4.90 3.63
N THR A 68 15.36 -5.22 4.85
CA THR A 68 13.96 -5.60 5.15
C THR A 68 13.01 -4.41 5.20
N THR A 69 13.57 -3.21 5.36
CA THR A 69 12.86 -1.93 5.52
C THR A 69 13.37 -0.89 4.54
N THR A 70 14.31 -1.25 3.65
CA THR A 70 14.78 -0.40 2.54
C THR A 70 14.06 -0.80 1.26
N TRP A 71 13.45 0.16 0.58
CA TRP A 71 12.68 -0.05 -0.65
C TRP A 71 12.66 1.24 -1.48
N GLY A 72 12.49 1.08 -2.80
CA GLY A 72 12.48 2.19 -3.75
C GLY A 72 11.09 2.79 -3.93
N LEU A 73 11.01 3.87 -4.70
CA LEU A 73 9.81 4.71 -4.88
C LEU A 73 8.53 3.91 -5.22
N ASP A 74 7.49 4.08 -4.40
CA ASP A 74 6.20 3.36 -4.52
C ASP A 74 5.01 4.11 -3.85
N ASP A 75 3.78 3.65 -4.12
CA ASP A 75 2.50 4.28 -3.70
C ASP A 75 1.93 3.71 -2.38
N LEU A 76 2.78 3.02 -1.59
CA LEU A 76 2.55 2.58 -0.20
C LEU A 76 1.37 1.62 0.13
N PRO A 77 1.24 0.47 -0.56
CA PRO A 77 0.74 -0.74 0.11
C PRO A 77 1.82 -1.82 0.25
N GLY A 78 2.04 -2.31 1.47
CA GLY A 78 2.88 -3.50 1.74
C GLY A 78 4.33 -3.23 2.12
N HIS A 79 4.72 -1.95 2.27
CA HIS A 79 6.04 -1.56 2.76
C HIS A 79 6.04 -1.35 4.28
N LEU A 80 7.19 -1.57 4.91
CA LEU A 80 7.38 -1.38 6.35
C LEU A 80 8.57 -0.44 6.59
N PHE A 81 8.36 0.54 7.47
CA PHE A 81 9.43 1.42 7.97
C PHE A 81 10.09 0.86 9.23
N PHE A 82 9.52 -0.17 9.85
CA PHE A 82 10.05 -0.79 11.06
C PHE A 82 9.64 -2.26 11.06
N ASN A 83 10.62 -3.17 10.99
CA ASN A 83 10.36 -4.61 10.92
C ASN A 83 11.54 -5.41 11.46
N PHE A 84 11.53 -5.65 12.77
CA PHE A 84 12.60 -6.36 13.47
C PHE A 84 12.00 -7.43 14.38
N LEU A 85 12.55 -8.65 14.30
CA LEU A 85 12.06 -9.82 15.04
C LEU A 85 12.82 -10.05 16.36
N ASP A 86 14.02 -9.47 16.50
CA ASP A 86 14.90 -9.63 17.66
C ASP A 86 15.58 -8.28 17.90
N ILE A 87 15.02 -7.53 18.86
CA ILE A 87 15.53 -6.23 19.30
C ILE A 87 16.01 -6.41 20.75
N LYS A 88 17.22 -5.92 21.04
CA LYS A 88 17.88 -6.00 22.33
C LYS A 88 18.06 -4.60 22.92
N PRO A 89 18.13 -4.47 24.24
CA PRO A 89 18.38 -3.17 24.86
C PRO A 89 19.60 -2.45 24.24
N SER A 90 19.42 -1.18 23.88
CA SER A 90 20.38 -0.33 23.16
C SER A 90 20.51 -0.59 21.66
N ASP A 91 19.69 -1.47 21.10
CA ASP A 91 19.53 -1.53 19.65
C ASP A 91 18.81 -0.28 19.16
N PHE A 92 19.26 0.23 18.01
CA PHE A 92 18.74 1.42 17.38
C PHE A 92 18.67 1.24 15.87
N GLY A 93 17.91 2.10 15.21
CA GLY A 93 17.90 2.18 13.76
C GLY A 93 17.52 3.56 13.26
N GLU A 94 17.87 3.82 12.03
CA GLU A 94 17.76 5.13 11.38
C GLU A 94 17.27 4.93 9.95
N ASP A 95 16.40 5.82 9.49
CA ASP A 95 15.75 5.75 8.20
C ASP A 95 15.69 7.12 7.54
N THR A 96 16.03 7.16 6.25
CA THR A 96 15.78 8.29 5.36
C THR A 96 14.54 7.99 4.53
N MET A 97 13.42 8.63 4.90
CA MET A 97 12.18 8.56 4.13
C MET A 97 12.15 9.73 3.14
N SER A 98 11.92 9.46 1.86
CA SER A 98 11.79 10.53 0.87
C SER A 98 10.40 10.59 0.27
N PHE A 99 9.88 11.81 0.13
CA PHE A 99 8.51 12.11 -0.26
C PHE A 99 8.51 12.84 -1.60
N HIS A 100 7.76 12.32 -2.56
CA HIS A 100 7.68 12.81 -3.92
C HIS A 100 6.22 13.12 -4.24
N VAL A 101 5.94 14.40 -4.47
CA VAL A 101 4.60 14.85 -4.87
C VAL A 101 4.68 15.69 -6.13
N ASP A 102 3.81 15.45 -7.10
CA ASP A 102 3.84 16.14 -8.39
C ASP A 102 3.42 17.61 -8.31
N ASN A 103 2.53 17.94 -7.37
CA ASN A 103 1.93 19.27 -7.22
C ASN A 103 2.03 19.74 -5.77
N ASP A 104 2.10 21.06 -5.56
CA ASP A 104 2.08 21.66 -4.23
C ASP A 104 0.91 21.13 -3.40
N SER A 105 1.19 20.43 -2.31
CA SER A 105 0.20 19.66 -1.56
C SER A 105 0.34 19.84 -0.05
N TRP A 106 -0.78 19.75 0.64
CA TRP A 106 -0.82 19.50 2.07
C TRP A 106 -0.62 18.02 2.30
N VAL A 107 0.24 17.65 3.26
CA VAL A 107 0.59 16.26 3.53
C VAL A 107 0.45 16.01 5.03
N CYS A 108 -0.30 14.96 5.37
CA CYS A 108 -0.49 14.51 6.75
C CYS A 108 0.07 13.10 6.90
N ALA A 109 0.68 12.83 8.05
CA ALA A 109 0.99 11.48 8.52
C ALA A 109 0.02 11.11 9.65
N GLU A 110 -0.51 9.90 9.63
CA GLU A 110 -1.34 9.35 10.70
C GLU A 110 -0.70 8.07 11.22
N PHE A 111 -0.63 7.93 12.54
CA PHE A 111 -0.08 6.76 13.19
C PHE A 111 -1.13 6.07 14.04
N LYS A 112 -1.18 4.74 13.95
CA LYS A 112 -2.13 3.92 14.71
C LYS A 112 -1.45 2.66 15.23
N LEU A 113 -1.35 2.55 16.54
CA LEU A 113 -0.93 1.35 17.25
C LEU A 113 -1.97 0.25 17.03
N THR A 114 -1.53 -0.90 16.53
CA THR A 114 -2.39 -2.05 16.23
C THR A 114 -2.11 -3.24 17.13
N ALA A 115 -0.90 -3.34 17.68
CA ALA A 115 -0.57 -4.25 18.77
C ALA A 115 0.55 -3.67 19.65
N ASN A 116 0.43 -3.90 20.94
CA ASN A 116 1.44 -3.77 21.98
C ASN A 116 1.12 -4.87 22.98
N ASP A 117 1.52 -6.08 22.63
CA ASP A 117 0.96 -7.33 23.12
C ASP A 117 2.05 -8.12 23.84
N ASP A 118 1.78 -8.55 25.06
CA ASP A 118 2.52 -9.64 25.66
C ASP A 118 2.27 -10.84 24.75
N ASN A 119 3.27 -11.33 24.03
CA ASN A 119 2.99 -12.37 23.03
C ASN A 119 3.09 -13.77 23.66
N THR A 120 4.03 -13.96 24.59
CA THR A 120 4.21 -15.22 25.32
C THR A 120 4.90 -15.01 26.68
N CYS A 121 4.21 -15.13 27.80
CA CYS A 121 4.86 -14.97 29.10
C CYS A 121 5.84 -16.12 29.45
N THR A 122 7.15 -15.88 29.37
CA THR A 122 8.18 -16.89 29.68
C THR A 122 9.32 -16.34 30.51
N GLU A 123 9.85 -17.13 31.44
CA GLU A 123 11.00 -16.68 32.25
C GLU A 123 12.24 -16.33 31.39
N PRO A 124 12.95 -15.24 31.68
CA PRO A 124 12.85 -14.37 32.86
C PRO A 124 11.83 -13.21 32.84
N GLU A 125 10.98 -13.09 31.82
CA GLU A 125 9.94 -12.05 31.72
C GLU A 125 9.04 -12.03 32.95
N LEU A 126 8.50 -13.18 33.34
CA LEU A 126 7.59 -13.34 34.48
C LEU A 126 8.21 -12.97 35.85
N GLU A 127 9.54 -12.98 35.97
CA GLU A 127 10.26 -12.50 37.14
C GLU A 127 10.23 -10.97 37.25
N ASP A 128 10.24 -10.28 36.11
CA ASP A 128 10.35 -8.83 35.97
C ASP A 128 8.99 -8.15 35.69
N ASP A 129 8.08 -8.85 35.04
CA ASP A 129 6.68 -8.51 34.86
C ASP A 129 5.74 -9.62 35.35
N GLN A 130 5.11 -9.36 36.49
CA GLN A 130 4.16 -10.29 37.10
C GLN A 130 2.74 -10.13 36.56
N THR A 131 2.51 -9.13 35.69
CA THR A 131 1.20 -8.85 35.11
C THR A 131 0.97 -9.54 33.76
N CYS A 132 2.04 -10.02 33.10
CA CYS A 132 1.95 -10.76 31.85
C CYS A 132 0.99 -11.93 31.96
N SER A 133 0.01 -11.96 31.05
CA SER A 133 -1.14 -12.85 31.13
C SER A 133 -1.55 -13.44 29.77
N GLU A 134 -0.69 -14.29 29.19
CA GLU A 134 -0.97 -14.87 27.86
C GLU A 134 -1.33 -16.36 27.80
N PRO A 135 -2.15 -16.79 26.82
CA PRO A 135 -2.89 -15.97 25.87
C PRO A 135 -4.23 -15.47 26.44
N ASP A 136 -4.52 -14.16 26.37
CA ASP A 136 -5.80 -13.61 26.82
C ASP A 136 -6.61 -12.82 25.76
N GLY A 137 -6.00 -12.47 24.63
CA GLY A 137 -6.66 -11.85 23.48
C GLY A 137 -6.92 -10.35 23.63
N ASP A 138 -6.45 -9.72 24.70
CA ASP A 138 -6.03 -8.32 24.62
C ASP A 138 -4.81 -8.23 23.68
N LEU A 139 -4.59 -7.09 23.04
CA LEU A 139 -3.45 -6.88 22.15
C LEU A 139 -2.70 -5.60 22.53
N LEU A 140 -3.07 -4.95 23.62
CA LEU A 140 -2.62 -3.62 24.02
C LEU A 140 -2.21 -3.59 25.51
N ASP A 141 -1.75 -4.71 26.03
CA ASP A 141 -1.40 -4.93 27.43
C ASP A 141 0.11 -5.09 27.71
N GLY A 142 0.96 -5.22 26.67
CA GLY A 142 2.41 -5.37 26.86
C GLY A 142 3.20 -4.08 27.12
N GLU A 143 4.53 -4.19 27.25
CA GLU A 143 5.41 -3.08 27.63
C GLU A 143 6.35 -2.56 26.53
N LEU A 144 6.47 -3.26 25.40
CA LEU A 144 7.43 -2.90 24.36
C LEU A 144 7.19 -1.51 23.77
N ALA A 145 5.94 -1.10 23.56
CA ALA A 145 5.61 0.21 22.98
C ALA A 145 6.05 1.40 23.85
N GLN A 146 6.12 1.20 25.16
CA GLN A 146 6.55 2.19 26.15
C GLN A 146 8.06 2.36 26.14
N ASN A 147 8.79 1.33 25.68
CA ASN A 147 10.25 1.24 25.76
C ASN A 147 10.96 1.43 24.41
N ILE A 148 10.24 1.36 23.28
CA ILE A 148 10.76 1.77 21.98
C ILE A 148 10.40 3.24 21.74
N ASN A 149 11.42 4.08 21.62
CA ASN A 149 11.28 5.51 21.40
C ASN A 149 11.66 5.86 19.95
N PHE A 150 10.92 6.79 19.36
CA PHE A 150 11.15 7.29 18.00
C PHE A 150 11.41 8.79 18.03
N VAL A 151 12.14 9.26 17.04
CA VAL A 151 12.36 10.69 16.75
C VAL A 151 12.31 10.89 15.25
N PHE A 152 11.65 11.97 14.81
CA PHE A 152 11.52 12.34 13.41
C PHE A 152 11.95 13.78 13.23
N TRP A 153 12.64 14.10 12.13
CA TRP A 153 13.07 15.45 11.80
C TRP A 153 13.01 15.68 10.28
N PRO A 154 12.78 16.94 9.83
CA PRO A 154 13.05 17.29 8.45
C PRO A 154 14.54 17.12 8.21
N ASP A 155 14.86 16.36 7.17
CA ASP A 155 16.21 15.95 6.85
C ASP A 155 16.60 16.54 5.49
N ASP A 156 17.89 16.68 5.23
CA ASP A 156 18.40 17.07 3.91
C ASP A 156 18.73 15.88 2.99
N GLY A 157 18.49 14.66 3.50
CA GLY A 157 18.68 13.39 2.84
C GLY A 157 19.98 12.69 3.24
N ASP A 158 20.71 13.17 4.24
CA ASP A 158 21.93 12.52 4.75
C ASP A 158 21.71 11.61 5.98
N ASN A 159 20.49 11.58 6.53
CA ASN A 159 20.10 10.80 7.70
C ASN A 159 20.81 11.20 8.99
N VAL A 160 21.22 12.46 9.14
CA VAL A 160 21.91 12.98 10.32
C VAL A 160 21.08 14.09 10.93
N LEU A 161 20.72 13.96 12.21
CA LEU A 161 20.11 15.05 12.94
C LEU A 161 21.14 16.17 13.19
N GLU A 162 20.93 17.31 12.54
CA GLU A 162 21.82 18.47 12.60
C GLU A 162 21.27 19.60 13.50
N GLN A 163 22.14 20.53 13.90
CA GLN A 163 21.80 21.63 14.81
C GLN A 163 20.78 22.63 14.26
N ASP A 164 20.66 22.73 12.94
CA ASP A 164 19.69 23.57 12.24
C ASP A 164 18.40 22.84 11.86
N GLU A 165 18.34 21.54 12.08
CA GLU A 165 17.12 20.74 11.94
C GLU A 165 16.34 20.74 13.25
N GLN A 166 15.01 20.69 13.12
CA GLN A 166 14.11 20.76 14.28
C GLN A 166 13.26 19.52 14.32
N VAL A 167 13.42 18.74 15.39
CA VAL A 167 12.63 17.54 15.65
C VAL A 167 11.14 17.85 15.63
N ILE A 168 10.39 16.99 14.96
CA ILE A 168 8.93 16.99 14.92
C ILE A 168 8.44 16.40 16.24
N LEU A 169 8.25 17.27 17.23
CA LEU A 169 7.94 16.88 18.60
C LEU A 169 6.65 16.04 18.70
N GLU A 170 5.64 16.34 17.88
CA GLU A 170 4.37 15.61 17.85
C GLU A 170 4.50 14.17 17.33
N ALA A 171 5.57 13.88 16.59
CA ALA A 171 5.88 12.56 16.09
C ALA A 171 6.96 11.83 16.92
N SER A 172 7.50 12.46 17.98
CA SER A 172 8.67 11.95 18.70
C SER A 172 8.35 11.60 20.15
N GLY A 173 8.78 10.42 20.60
CA GLY A 173 8.46 9.86 21.92
C GLY A 173 8.37 8.34 21.89
N SER A 174 7.83 7.75 22.97
CA SER A 174 7.58 6.30 23.00
C SER A 174 6.51 5.92 21.97
N ALA A 175 6.63 4.73 21.37
CA ALA A 175 5.69 4.20 20.39
C ALA A 175 4.25 4.26 20.89
N GLU A 176 4.02 3.94 22.16
CA GLU A 176 2.72 4.05 22.83
C GLU A 176 2.13 5.47 22.71
N ASN A 177 2.93 6.50 22.94
CA ASN A 177 2.47 7.87 22.93
C ASN A 177 2.28 8.40 21.51
N ILE A 178 3.19 8.08 20.60
CA ILE A 178 3.18 8.65 19.25
C ILE A 178 2.24 7.92 18.29
N PHE A 179 2.00 6.62 18.50
CA PHE A 179 1.14 5.82 17.62
C PHE A 179 -0.31 5.72 18.12
N ASN A 180 -0.70 6.40 19.20
CA ASN A 180 -2.07 6.36 19.72
C ASN A 180 -3.03 7.32 18.98
N GLN A 181 -3.26 7.06 17.68
CA GLN A 181 -4.16 7.82 16.79
C GLN A 181 -3.77 9.30 16.67
N ASN A 182 -2.48 9.57 16.53
CA ASN A 182 -1.99 10.93 16.30
C ASN A 182 -1.91 11.21 14.80
N THR A 183 -2.46 12.35 14.40
CA THR A 183 -2.25 12.92 13.08
C THR A 183 -1.22 14.03 13.19
N VAL A 184 -0.13 13.91 12.44
CA VAL A 184 0.96 14.87 12.39
C VAL A 184 0.95 15.58 11.03
N PRO A 185 0.82 16.91 10.99
CA PRO A 185 0.98 17.65 9.73
C PRO A 185 2.45 17.66 9.31
N LEU A 186 2.76 17.06 8.17
CA LEU A 186 4.05 17.32 7.50
C LEU A 186 4.00 18.70 6.82
N ALA A 187 2.87 19.02 6.18
CA ALA A 187 2.53 20.36 5.74
C ALA A 187 1.00 20.57 5.70
N ASP A 188 0.50 21.63 6.33
CA ASP A 188 -0.87 22.11 6.20
C ASP A 188 -0.92 23.65 6.18
N SER A 189 -2.12 24.25 6.20
CA SER A 189 -2.26 25.71 6.09
C SER A 189 -1.72 26.50 7.29
N LEU A 190 -1.34 25.84 8.39
CA LEU A 190 -0.78 26.47 9.59
C LEU A 190 0.64 25.98 9.93
N ILE A 191 0.98 24.73 9.57
CA ILE A 191 2.22 24.06 9.97
C ILE A 191 2.98 23.59 8.73
N ASN A 192 4.30 23.72 8.74
CA ASN A 192 5.18 23.06 7.78
C ASN A 192 6.38 22.51 8.54
N ASN A 193 6.47 21.18 8.62
CA ASN A 193 7.50 20.43 9.32
C ASN A 193 8.59 19.90 8.36
N LEU A 194 8.65 20.41 7.12
CA LEU A 194 9.55 19.98 6.04
C LEU A 194 10.52 21.11 5.64
N SER A 195 11.01 21.86 6.63
CA SER A 195 11.91 23.01 6.43
C SER A 195 11.32 24.17 5.59
N GLY A 196 9.99 24.19 5.39
CA GLY A 196 9.25 25.30 4.77
C GLY A 196 8.77 26.35 5.78
N THR A 197 8.13 27.42 5.29
CA THR A 197 7.48 28.39 6.18
C THR A 197 6.14 27.83 6.64
N PRO A 198 5.72 28.05 7.90
CA PRO A 198 4.35 27.77 8.33
C PRO A 198 3.32 28.38 7.36
N GLY A 199 2.41 27.56 6.83
CA GLY A 199 1.41 27.93 5.83
C GLY A 199 1.85 27.79 4.37
N ASP A 200 3.08 27.38 4.10
CA ASP A 200 3.52 26.93 2.77
C ASP A 200 3.22 25.43 2.61
N PRO A 201 2.72 24.96 1.46
CA PRO A 201 2.53 23.54 1.19
C PRO A 201 3.87 22.82 0.99
N MET A 202 3.84 21.48 1.05
CA MET A 202 4.94 20.67 0.51
C MET A 202 5.03 20.97 -0.99
N ALA A 203 6.16 21.53 -1.42
CA ALA A 203 6.36 21.97 -2.79
C ALA A 203 6.40 20.77 -3.75
N GLY A 204 5.60 20.82 -4.81
CA GLY A 204 5.57 19.78 -5.84
C GLY A 204 6.81 19.77 -6.74
N GLY A 205 7.11 18.60 -7.30
CA GLY A 205 8.27 18.37 -8.17
C GLY A 205 9.61 18.47 -7.45
N LYS A 206 9.61 18.41 -6.12
CA LYS A 206 10.80 18.36 -5.26
C LYS A 206 10.72 17.15 -4.35
N VAL A 207 11.87 16.58 -4.06
CA VAL A 207 12.02 15.54 -3.03
C VAL A 207 12.13 16.25 -1.68
N HIS A 208 11.37 15.78 -0.70
CA HIS A 208 11.49 16.19 0.70
C HIS A 208 11.88 14.98 1.52
N TYR A 209 12.77 15.16 2.49
CA TYR A 209 13.24 14.07 3.33
C TYR A 209 12.76 14.23 4.77
N ILE A 210 12.40 13.10 5.37
CA ILE A 210 12.20 12.98 6.81
C ILE A 210 13.18 11.93 7.31
N GLY A 211 14.06 12.34 8.20
CA GLY A 211 14.89 11.44 8.99
C GLY A 211 14.03 10.85 10.11
N LYS A 212 14.22 9.57 10.38
CA LYS A 212 13.60 8.86 11.50
C LYS A 212 14.66 8.04 12.20
N ALA A 213 14.76 8.16 13.52
CA ALA A 213 15.52 7.22 14.33
C ALA A 213 14.63 6.57 15.38
N TRP A 214 14.99 5.36 15.78
CA TRP A 214 14.36 4.65 16.88
C TRP A 214 15.41 4.03 17.81
N CYS A 215 15.05 3.88 19.07
CA CYS A 215 15.89 3.30 20.11
C CYS A 215 15.05 2.40 21.01
N PHE A 216 15.52 1.17 21.23
CA PHE A 216 14.98 0.35 22.31
C PHE A 216 15.71 0.67 23.62
N GLY A 217 15.11 1.61 24.37
CA GLY A 217 15.71 2.23 25.54
C GLY A 217 15.46 3.73 25.57
N THR A 218 16.32 4.45 26.31
CA THR A 218 16.27 5.91 26.39
C THR A 218 16.90 6.52 25.13
N LEU A 219 16.08 7.21 24.34
CA LEU A 219 16.53 7.98 23.19
C LEU A 219 17.01 9.38 23.64
N GLY A 220 18.24 9.71 23.31
CA GLY A 220 18.81 11.05 23.44
C GLY A 220 18.98 11.71 22.08
N GLN A 221 18.97 13.04 22.06
CA GLN A 221 19.28 13.83 20.85
C GLN A 221 20.63 14.50 21.08
N ALA A 222 21.56 14.29 20.16
CA ALA A 222 22.89 14.89 20.16
C ALA A 222 23.19 15.52 18.79
N PRO A 223 22.45 16.58 18.38
CA PRO A 223 22.53 17.11 17.03
C PRO A 223 23.94 17.52 16.63
N LEU A 224 24.35 17.11 15.43
CA LEU A 224 25.68 17.36 14.90
C LEU A 224 25.74 18.71 14.17
N SER A 225 26.95 19.21 13.96
CA SER A 225 27.14 20.37 13.08
C SER A 225 27.03 19.94 11.63
N GLN A 226 26.39 20.77 10.80
CA GLN A 226 26.19 20.45 9.39
C GLN A 226 27.45 19.89 8.71
N SER A 227 27.32 18.73 8.08
CA SER A 227 28.39 18.07 7.34
C SER A 227 28.51 18.63 5.90
N VAL A 228 29.67 18.48 5.24
CA VAL A 228 29.83 18.90 3.82
C VAL A 228 29.37 17.78 2.86
N TYR A 229 28.87 16.66 3.39
CA TYR A 229 28.49 15.48 2.62
C TYR A 229 26.98 15.43 2.45
N SER A 230 26.50 15.96 1.32
CA SER A 230 25.12 15.80 0.86
C SER A 230 24.99 14.52 0.02
N GLY A 231 24.36 13.46 0.55
CA GLY A 231 24.02 12.27 -0.25
C GLY A 231 23.25 11.20 0.53
N PRO A 232 22.34 10.45 -0.14
CA PRO A 232 21.39 9.49 0.47
C PRO A 232 22.01 8.23 1.08
N ASP A 233 23.33 8.06 0.94
CA ASP A 233 24.04 6.85 1.29
C ASP A 233 25.23 7.21 2.19
N ASN A 234 25.01 7.38 3.50
CA ASN A 234 25.77 6.71 4.57
C ASN A 234 25.74 7.51 5.90
N PRO A 235 25.08 7.01 6.97
CA PRO A 235 25.17 7.58 8.32
C PRO A 235 26.58 7.45 8.95
N ALA A 236 27.55 6.82 8.26
CA ALA A 236 28.87 6.49 8.80
C ALA A 236 30.01 6.58 7.74
N ASN A 237 30.22 7.74 7.11
CA ASN A 237 31.54 8.05 6.50
C ASN A 237 32.10 9.36 7.05
N ASP A 238 32.11 9.50 8.36
CA ASP A 238 32.78 10.59 9.02
C ASP A 238 34.29 10.47 8.75
N GLY A 239 34.86 11.48 8.11
CA GLY A 239 36.31 11.55 7.88
C GLY A 239 37.14 11.66 9.18
N VAL A 240 36.61 11.33 10.35
CA VAL A 240 37.29 11.41 11.65
C VAL A 240 37.41 10.02 12.27
N ASN A 241 38.61 9.42 12.14
CA ASN A 241 39.00 8.19 12.83
C ASN A 241 38.99 8.37 14.37
N LEU A 242 37.83 8.44 15.01
CA LEU A 242 37.69 8.56 16.46
C LEU A 242 36.44 7.85 17.00
N GLY A 243 36.35 6.52 16.81
CA GLY A 243 35.38 5.72 17.57
C GLY A 243 35.80 4.27 17.73
N GLY A 244 36.22 3.88 18.93
CA GLY A 244 36.43 2.48 19.29
C GLY A 244 35.11 1.78 19.64
N PRO A 245 35.13 0.51 20.10
CA PRO A 245 33.91 -0.13 20.57
C PRO A 245 33.39 0.63 21.80
N ALA A 246 32.14 1.15 21.71
CA ALA A 246 31.42 2.00 22.67
C ALA A 246 31.50 3.53 22.48
N THR A 247 31.39 4.04 21.25
CA THR A 247 31.13 5.46 20.94
C THR A 247 30.00 5.60 19.90
N PRO A 248 29.19 6.67 19.96
CA PRO A 248 27.87 6.84 19.30
C PRO A 248 27.94 6.76 17.77
N GLU A 249 26.95 6.26 17.04
CA GLU A 249 25.68 6.97 16.72
C GLU A 249 25.92 8.30 16.00
N ASP A 250 26.52 8.29 14.81
CA ASP A 250 26.87 9.54 14.11
C ASP A 250 25.72 10.13 13.28
N GLY A 251 24.48 9.70 13.50
CA GLY A 251 23.26 10.34 12.99
C GLY A 251 22.67 11.39 13.95
N GLY A 252 23.42 11.82 14.98
CA GLY A 252 22.98 12.87 15.90
C GLY A 252 21.95 12.43 16.95
N ILE A 253 21.79 11.13 17.17
CA ILE A 253 20.87 10.51 18.14
C ILE A 253 21.66 9.60 19.08
N THR A 254 21.17 9.37 20.30
CA THR A 254 21.75 8.40 21.22
C THR A 254 20.75 7.37 21.74
N CYS A 255 21.18 6.15 22.04
CA CYS A 255 20.36 5.05 22.51
C CYS A 255 20.98 4.34 23.73
N ASP A 256 20.32 4.47 24.87
CA ASP A 256 20.73 3.82 26.12
C ASP A 256 19.64 2.87 26.63
N GLY A 257 19.82 1.57 26.39
CA GLY A 257 18.95 0.51 26.90
C GLY A 257 19.34 -0.01 28.28
N SER A 258 20.33 0.56 28.97
CA SER A 258 20.82 0.01 30.26
C SER A 258 19.79 0.02 31.39
N GLY A 259 18.73 0.81 31.26
CA GLY A 259 17.60 0.86 32.18
C GLY A 259 16.53 -0.22 31.95
N LEU A 260 16.62 -0.99 30.86
CA LEU A 260 15.65 -2.04 30.52
C LEU A 260 15.93 -3.33 31.30
N ASN A 261 14.86 -4.04 31.66
CA ASN A 261 14.89 -5.39 32.26
C ASN A 261 14.24 -6.40 31.30
N ASN A 262 13.87 -7.59 31.78
CA ASN A 262 13.27 -8.62 30.92
C ASN A 262 11.75 -8.48 30.75
N ALA A 263 11.11 -7.43 31.28
CA ALA A 263 9.65 -7.27 31.20
C ALA A 263 9.15 -7.30 29.75
N THR A 264 9.84 -6.61 28.84
CA THR A 264 9.44 -6.53 27.43
C THR A 264 9.87 -7.74 26.58
N GLN A 265 10.23 -8.86 27.20
CA GLN A 265 10.79 -10.00 26.48
C GLN A 265 9.65 -10.77 25.83
N THR A 266 9.79 -11.08 24.55
CA THR A 266 8.78 -11.78 23.73
C THR A 266 7.61 -10.93 23.26
N ASP A 267 7.40 -9.75 23.83
CA ASP A 267 6.40 -8.77 23.42
C ASP A 267 6.40 -8.47 21.91
N LYS A 268 5.27 -7.94 21.47
CA LYS A 268 4.99 -7.61 20.08
C LYS A 268 4.47 -6.19 19.96
N LEU A 269 5.14 -5.39 19.15
CA LEU A 269 4.72 -4.05 18.75
C LEU A 269 4.36 -4.02 17.27
N LEU A 270 3.15 -3.58 16.94
CA LEU A 270 2.70 -3.31 15.58
C LEU A 270 2.01 -1.94 15.50
N ALA A 271 2.28 -1.21 14.44
CA ALA A 271 1.61 0.05 14.15
C ALA A 271 1.43 0.23 12.64
N ASP A 272 0.31 0.87 12.28
CA ASP A 272 0.05 1.34 10.93
C ASP A 272 0.49 2.81 10.83
N ILE A 273 1.10 3.14 9.69
CA ILE A 273 1.38 4.51 9.28
C ILE A 273 0.65 4.79 7.97
N GLN A 274 -0.02 5.92 7.91
CA GLN A 274 -0.71 6.39 6.70
C GLN A 274 -0.21 7.77 6.33
N PHE A 275 0.02 7.98 5.04
CA PHE A 275 0.25 9.31 4.49
C PHE A 275 -0.91 9.68 3.58
N SER A 276 -1.32 10.95 3.65
CA SER A 276 -2.32 11.51 2.76
C SER A 276 -1.84 12.84 2.20
N ALA A 277 -2.11 13.07 0.92
CA ALA A 277 -1.78 14.31 0.25
C ALA A 277 -3.02 14.92 -0.41
N VAL A 278 -3.20 16.23 -0.22
CA VAL A 278 -4.31 17.00 -0.80
C VAL A 278 -3.74 18.24 -1.48
N GLN A 279 -4.14 18.47 -2.74
CA GLN A 279 -3.64 19.60 -3.51
C GLN A 279 -3.92 20.94 -2.82
N SER A 280 -2.88 21.75 -2.61
CA SER A 280 -2.98 23.00 -1.86
C SER A 280 -3.78 24.09 -2.60
N ARG A 281 -3.66 24.15 -3.93
CA ARG A 281 -4.27 25.17 -4.81
C ARG A 281 -5.78 25.34 -4.59
N ASN A 282 -6.48 24.24 -4.36
CA ASN A 282 -7.94 24.24 -4.20
C ASN A 282 -8.38 24.22 -2.73
N ASN A 283 -7.44 24.09 -1.80
CA ASN A 283 -7.69 23.86 -0.37
C ASN A 283 -6.86 24.78 0.52
N PRO A 284 -6.88 26.12 0.37
CA PRO A 284 -5.95 27.03 1.04
C PRO A 284 -6.06 27.11 2.58
N GLY A 285 -7.09 26.52 3.18
CA GLY A 285 -7.30 26.48 4.63
C GLY A 285 -7.38 25.05 5.17
N PHE A 286 -6.75 24.09 4.49
CA PHE A 286 -6.71 22.70 4.94
C PHE A 286 -5.88 22.55 6.21
N LEU A 287 -6.38 21.76 7.15
CA LEU A 287 -5.70 21.41 8.40
C LEU A 287 -5.68 19.89 8.50
N CYS A 288 -4.58 19.32 8.97
CA CYS A 288 -4.54 17.89 9.27
C CYS A 288 -5.39 17.57 10.51
N GLU A 289 -5.54 18.53 11.45
CA GLU A 289 -6.46 18.41 12.58
C GLU A 289 -7.94 18.50 12.14
N GLY A 290 -8.74 17.50 12.50
CA GLY A 290 -10.17 17.48 12.19
C GLY A 290 -10.51 16.94 10.80
N VAL A 291 -9.53 16.43 10.06
CA VAL A 291 -9.79 15.36 9.08
C VAL A 291 -10.46 14.25 9.90
N PRO A 292 -11.72 13.84 9.62
CA PRO A 292 -12.25 12.66 10.29
C PRO A 292 -11.23 11.56 10.06
N THR A 293 -10.81 10.86 11.13
CA THR A 293 -10.02 9.62 11.03
C THR A 293 -10.62 8.86 9.86
N ILE A 294 -9.97 8.94 8.71
CA ILE A 294 -10.34 8.12 7.58
C ILE A 294 -9.74 6.80 8.00
N THR A 295 -10.44 6.10 8.92
CA THR A 295 -10.25 4.65 9.14
C THR A 295 -10.05 4.14 7.75
N PRO A 296 -8.85 3.65 7.39
CA PRO A 296 -8.35 3.67 6.03
C PRO A 296 -9.53 3.42 5.13
N THR A 297 -10.05 4.49 4.55
CA THR A 297 -10.65 4.30 3.27
C THR A 297 -9.37 4.23 2.44
N ILE A 298 -8.74 3.05 2.45
CA ILE A 298 -8.60 2.34 1.20
C ILE A 298 -9.87 2.76 0.46
N THR A 299 -9.77 3.71 -0.48
CA THR A 299 -10.70 3.67 -1.62
C THR A 299 -10.76 2.19 -1.87
N PRO A 300 -11.86 1.48 -1.54
CA PRO A 300 -11.77 0.05 -1.38
C PRO A 300 -11.17 -0.38 -2.69
N THR A 301 -9.88 -0.76 -2.65
CA THR A 301 -9.31 -1.62 -3.66
C THR A 301 -10.32 -2.73 -3.55
N PRO A 302 -11.21 -2.82 -4.55
CA PRO A 302 -12.47 -3.52 -4.46
C PRO A 302 -12.16 -4.73 -3.61
N THR A 303 -12.77 -4.83 -2.41
CA THR A 303 -12.66 -6.07 -1.63
C THR A 303 -12.85 -7.15 -2.66
N THR A 304 -12.11 -8.26 -2.68
CA THR A 304 -12.33 -9.23 -3.76
C THR A 304 -13.82 -9.58 -3.92
N ALA A 305 -14.64 -9.43 -2.87
CA ALA A 305 -16.11 -9.35 -2.85
C ALA A 305 -16.87 -8.23 -3.64
N ALA A 306 -16.21 -7.19 -4.14
CA ALA A 306 -16.75 -6.11 -4.98
C ALA A 306 -16.78 -6.53 -6.47
N CYS A 307 -16.04 -7.58 -6.82
CA CYS A 307 -16.29 -8.38 -8.00
C CYS A 307 -17.57 -9.16 -7.70
N GLN A 308 -18.69 -8.64 -8.21
CA GLN A 308 -19.99 -9.30 -8.05
C GLN A 308 -19.97 -10.76 -8.53
N GLN A 309 -19.03 -11.09 -9.43
CA GLN A 309 -18.86 -12.41 -10.03
C GLN A 309 -17.42 -12.56 -10.54
N ALA A 310 -16.73 -13.67 -10.28
CA ALA A 310 -15.45 -14.06 -10.88
C ALA A 310 -15.16 -15.55 -10.63
N ASP A 311 -14.32 -16.14 -11.48
CA ASP A 311 -13.81 -17.50 -11.31
C ASP A 311 -12.29 -17.44 -11.08
N VAL A 312 -11.87 -17.86 -9.88
CA VAL A 312 -10.50 -17.64 -9.38
C VAL A 312 -9.76 -18.97 -9.23
N MET A 313 -8.67 -19.15 -9.96
CA MET A 313 -7.79 -20.30 -9.80
C MET A 313 -6.49 -19.94 -9.09
N LEU A 314 -6.29 -20.51 -7.91
CA LEU A 314 -5.01 -20.49 -7.21
C LEU A 314 -4.07 -21.52 -7.86
N VAL A 315 -2.92 -21.08 -8.36
CA VAL A 315 -1.89 -21.90 -9.00
C VAL A 315 -0.64 -21.88 -8.12
N LEU A 316 -0.55 -22.86 -7.22
CA LEU A 316 0.38 -22.82 -6.09
C LEU A 316 1.58 -23.73 -6.31
N ASP A 317 2.78 -23.16 -6.20
CA ASP A 317 4.02 -23.91 -6.19
C ASP A 317 4.14 -24.75 -4.90
N ARG A 318 4.50 -26.01 -5.08
CA ARG A 318 4.83 -26.96 -4.01
C ARG A 318 6.10 -27.74 -4.37
N SER A 319 7.01 -27.10 -5.08
CA SER A 319 8.29 -27.66 -5.46
C SER A 319 9.20 -27.88 -4.24
N GLY A 320 10.28 -28.64 -4.43
CA GLY A 320 11.18 -29.02 -3.34
C GLY A 320 12.08 -27.89 -2.80
N SER A 321 12.09 -26.71 -3.44
CA SER A 321 12.77 -25.52 -2.89
C SER A 321 12.02 -24.92 -1.71
N ILE A 322 10.70 -25.12 -1.66
CA ILE A 322 9.82 -24.63 -0.59
C ILE A 322 9.90 -25.57 0.61
N ASN A 323 10.49 -25.10 1.71
CA ASN A 323 10.62 -25.88 2.94
C ASN A 323 9.27 -25.96 3.70
N SER A 324 9.23 -26.73 4.80
CA SER A 324 7.98 -26.96 5.55
C SER A 324 7.42 -25.69 6.20
N THR A 325 8.27 -24.77 6.63
CA THR A 325 7.86 -23.49 7.25
C THR A 325 7.27 -22.57 6.19
N GLU A 326 7.98 -22.42 5.06
CA GLU A 326 7.53 -21.62 3.91
C GLU A 326 6.22 -22.15 3.33
N LEU A 327 6.10 -23.47 3.20
CA LEU A 327 4.86 -24.10 2.76
C LEU A 327 3.72 -23.87 3.76
N GLY A 328 4.02 -23.85 5.07
CA GLY A 328 3.06 -23.49 6.10
C GLY A 328 2.54 -22.05 5.93
N GLN A 329 3.45 -21.10 5.71
CA GLN A 329 3.12 -19.70 5.45
C GLN A 329 2.32 -19.51 4.16
N LEU A 330 2.70 -20.19 3.06
CA LEU A 330 1.92 -20.20 1.82
C LEU A 330 0.50 -20.71 2.04
N LYS A 331 0.33 -21.80 2.81
CA LYS A 331 -1.00 -22.32 3.14
C LYS A 331 -1.81 -21.31 3.95
N THR A 332 -1.21 -20.67 4.95
CA THR A 332 -1.89 -19.64 5.76
C THR A 332 -2.34 -18.47 4.88
N ALA A 333 -1.43 -17.92 4.09
CA ALA A 333 -1.71 -16.80 3.19
C ALA A 333 -2.81 -17.12 2.16
N ALA A 334 -2.71 -18.27 1.49
CA ALA A 334 -3.72 -18.69 0.50
C ALA A 334 -5.09 -18.95 1.14
N LYS A 335 -5.16 -19.45 2.37
CA LYS A 335 -6.43 -19.64 3.08
C LYS A 335 -7.07 -18.32 3.50
N ALA A 336 -6.27 -17.37 3.99
CA ALA A 336 -6.75 -16.02 4.31
C ALA A 336 -7.32 -15.34 3.05
N PHE A 337 -6.61 -15.44 1.92
CA PHE A 337 -7.12 -14.94 0.64
C PHE A 337 -8.45 -15.58 0.24
N VAL A 338 -8.60 -16.90 0.37
CA VAL A 338 -9.89 -17.59 0.10
C VAL A 338 -11.01 -17.11 1.02
N ASP A 339 -10.70 -16.78 2.27
CA ASP A 339 -11.68 -16.20 3.20
C ASP A 339 -12.11 -14.79 2.74
N ASP A 340 -11.17 -13.98 2.25
CA ASP A 340 -11.43 -12.63 1.74
C ASP A 340 -12.22 -12.61 0.43
N LEU A 341 -12.05 -13.63 -0.43
CA LEU A 341 -12.86 -13.79 -1.66
C LEU A 341 -14.36 -13.86 -1.38
N GLY A 342 -14.76 -14.27 -0.16
CA GLY A 342 -16.17 -14.33 0.22
C GLY A 342 -17.00 -15.22 -0.72
N LEU A 343 -16.55 -16.47 -0.93
CA LEU A 343 -17.14 -17.38 -1.91
C LEU A 343 -18.65 -17.58 -1.70
N THR A 344 -19.42 -17.50 -2.78
CA THR A 344 -20.88 -17.71 -2.75
C THR A 344 -21.37 -18.34 -4.04
N LEU A 345 -22.53 -19.01 -3.97
CA LEU A 345 -23.14 -19.70 -5.11
C LEU A 345 -23.30 -18.82 -6.36
N THR A 346 -23.60 -17.53 -6.18
CA THR A 346 -23.82 -16.57 -7.28
C THR A 346 -22.68 -15.57 -7.46
N GLY A 347 -21.66 -15.60 -6.61
CA GLY A 347 -20.59 -14.60 -6.56
C GLY A 347 -19.27 -15.17 -7.07
N ILE A 348 -18.24 -15.13 -6.24
CA ILE A 348 -16.93 -15.68 -6.59
C ILE A 348 -16.91 -17.18 -6.34
N HIS A 349 -16.39 -17.94 -7.31
CA HIS A 349 -15.96 -19.32 -7.11
C HIS A 349 -14.44 -19.38 -7.12
N ALA A 350 -13.89 -20.27 -6.31
CA ALA A 350 -12.45 -20.50 -6.27
C ALA A 350 -12.11 -21.98 -6.41
N GLY A 351 -11.01 -22.23 -7.10
CA GLY A 351 -10.43 -23.55 -7.27
C GLY A 351 -8.92 -23.48 -7.10
N LYS A 352 -8.27 -24.63 -7.26
CA LYS A 352 -6.84 -24.73 -7.03
C LYS A 352 -6.18 -25.78 -7.90
N SER A 353 -5.12 -25.37 -8.59
CA SER A 353 -4.08 -26.27 -9.07
C SER A 353 -2.80 -26.08 -8.25
N SER A 354 -1.99 -27.13 -8.14
CA SER A 354 -0.64 -27.01 -7.62
C SER A 354 0.36 -27.74 -8.50
N PHE A 355 1.60 -27.30 -8.48
CA PHE A 355 2.63 -27.86 -9.32
C PHE A 355 3.93 -28.14 -8.56
N ALA A 356 4.58 -29.20 -9.00
CA ALA A 356 5.91 -29.61 -8.60
C ALA A 356 6.59 -30.21 -9.84
N THR A 357 7.08 -31.46 -9.77
CA THR A 357 7.50 -32.19 -10.99
C THR A 357 6.34 -32.33 -11.99
N THR A 358 5.12 -32.51 -11.48
CA THR A 358 3.89 -32.52 -12.24
C THR A 358 2.86 -31.60 -11.58
N GLY A 359 1.92 -31.11 -12.37
CA GLY A 359 0.72 -30.41 -11.94
C GLY A 359 -0.32 -31.36 -11.36
N SER A 360 -1.25 -30.82 -10.58
CA SER A 360 -2.46 -31.50 -10.12
C SER A 360 -3.58 -30.50 -9.93
N LEU A 361 -4.76 -30.76 -10.51
CA LEU A 361 -5.98 -30.04 -10.17
C LEU A 361 -6.45 -30.58 -8.82
N ASN A 362 -6.24 -29.80 -7.77
CA ASN A 362 -6.53 -30.24 -6.40
C ASN A 362 -7.96 -29.95 -5.98
N HIS A 363 -8.54 -28.90 -6.57
CA HIS A 363 -9.90 -28.49 -6.32
C HIS A 363 -10.46 -27.87 -7.59
N HIS A 364 -11.66 -28.33 -7.97
CA HIS A 364 -12.47 -27.66 -8.98
C HIS A 364 -12.95 -26.30 -8.48
N LEU A 365 -13.45 -25.45 -9.36
CA LEU A 365 -14.14 -24.22 -8.95
C LEU A 365 -15.32 -24.56 -8.03
N SER A 366 -15.43 -23.83 -6.92
CA SER A 366 -16.47 -24.05 -5.92
C SER A 366 -16.78 -22.78 -5.14
N ASP A 367 -18.00 -22.69 -4.62
CA ASP A 367 -18.44 -21.71 -3.64
C ASP A 367 -18.21 -22.15 -2.18
N ASP A 368 -17.72 -23.37 -1.93
CA ASP A 368 -17.44 -23.88 -0.59
C ASP A 368 -16.00 -23.58 -0.17
N SER A 369 -15.81 -22.48 0.56
CA SER A 369 -14.49 -22.09 1.07
C SER A 369 -13.84 -23.16 1.97
N THR A 370 -14.63 -24.01 2.65
CA THR A 370 -14.07 -25.04 3.53
C THR A 370 -13.37 -26.12 2.73
N SER A 371 -13.95 -26.55 1.60
CA SER A 371 -13.36 -27.58 0.74
C SER A 371 -12.11 -27.07 0.00
N VAL A 372 -12.13 -25.82 -0.48
CA VAL A 372 -10.96 -25.17 -1.08
C VAL A 372 -9.81 -25.08 -0.08
N LYS A 373 -10.07 -24.62 1.15
CA LYS A 373 -9.05 -24.55 2.22
C LYS A 373 -8.51 -25.92 2.62
N ALA A 374 -9.34 -26.95 2.66
CA ALA A 374 -8.88 -28.32 2.89
C ALA A 374 -7.94 -28.82 1.78
N ALA A 375 -8.22 -28.47 0.52
CA ALA A 375 -7.32 -28.78 -0.60
C ALA A 375 -5.99 -27.99 -0.51
N ILE A 376 -5.99 -26.77 0.02
CA ILE A 376 -4.76 -26.00 0.33
C ILE A 376 -3.95 -26.71 1.41
N ASP A 377 -4.57 -27.09 2.53
CA ASP A 377 -3.90 -27.75 3.66
C ASP A 377 -3.25 -29.10 3.27
N ALA A 378 -3.81 -29.80 2.29
CA ALA A 378 -3.29 -31.07 1.79
C ALA A 378 -1.98 -30.97 0.98
N MET A 379 -1.45 -29.77 0.69
CA MET A 379 -0.19 -29.65 -0.07
C MET A 379 1.00 -30.21 0.68
N VAL A 380 1.90 -30.83 -0.08
CA VAL A 380 3.20 -31.30 0.39
C VAL A 380 4.25 -30.87 -0.62
N SER A 381 5.33 -30.24 -0.14
CA SER A 381 6.43 -29.81 -0.98
C SER A 381 7.25 -31.01 -1.45
N SER A 382 7.61 -31.03 -2.72
CA SER A 382 8.43 -32.10 -3.31
C SER A 382 8.92 -31.75 -4.71
N GLY A 383 9.97 -32.42 -5.15
CA GLY A 383 10.29 -32.51 -6.58
C GLY A 383 10.73 -31.19 -7.21
N PHE A 384 10.39 -31.04 -8.49
CA PHE A 384 10.83 -29.98 -9.40
C PHE A 384 9.76 -28.88 -9.57
N THR A 385 9.90 -27.98 -10.54
CA THR A 385 9.02 -26.82 -10.72
C THR A 385 8.43 -26.82 -12.15
N ASN A 386 7.16 -27.21 -12.28
CA ASN A 386 6.42 -27.34 -13.55
C ASN A 386 5.25 -26.35 -13.64
N LEU A 387 5.59 -25.06 -13.71
CA LEU A 387 4.61 -23.97 -13.76
C LEU A 387 3.61 -24.14 -14.93
N LYS A 388 4.11 -24.61 -16.09
CA LYS A 388 3.28 -24.86 -17.28
C LYS A 388 2.06 -25.72 -16.95
N GLU A 389 2.26 -26.84 -16.28
CA GLU A 389 1.17 -27.78 -15.99
C GLU A 389 0.19 -27.22 -14.95
N GLY A 390 0.67 -26.41 -14.00
CA GLY A 390 -0.19 -25.66 -13.09
C GLY A 390 -1.14 -24.70 -13.84
N ILE A 391 -0.58 -23.93 -14.77
CA ILE A 391 -1.33 -22.98 -15.63
C ILE A 391 -2.31 -23.74 -16.55
N ASP A 392 -1.87 -24.81 -17.21
CA ASP A 392 -2.73 -25.57 -18.13
C ASP A 392 -3.94 -26.19 -17.42
N LEU A 393 -3.75 -26.70 -16.20
CA LEU A 393 -4.83 -27.30 -15.41
C LEU A 393 -5.85 -26.25 -14.98
N ALA A 394 -5.38 -25.08 -14.52
CA ALA A 394 -6.24 -23.95 -14.19
C ALA A 394 -6.99 -23.43 -15.41
N THR A 395 -6.29 -23.30 -16.55
CA THR A 395 -6.89 -22.89 -17.83
C THR A 395 -7.95 -23.89 -18.29
N THR A 396 -7.72 -25.19 -18.12
CA THR A 396 -8.69 -26.22 -18.53
C THR A 396 -9.94 -26.20 -17.67
N GLU A 397 -9.78 -25.97 -16.37
CA GLU A 397 -10.89 -25.83 -15.42
C GLU A 397 -11.78 -24.64 -15.79
N MET A 398 -11.19 -23.46 -16.01
CA MET A 398 -11.88 -22.21 -16.37
C MET A 398 -12.38 -22.17 -17.84
N ALA A 399 -12.07 -23.18 -18.64
CA ALA A 399 -12.53 -23.27 -20.04
C ALA A 399 -13.64 -24.32 -20.23
N ASN A 400 -14.19 -24.86 -19.14
CA ASN A 400 -15.09 -26.01 -19.18
C ASN A 400 -16.46 -25.74 -18.52
N PRO A 401 -17.28 -24.85 -19.11
CA PRO A 401 -18.57 -24.44 -18.53
C PRO A 401 -19.63 -25.55 -18.47
N GLY A 402 -19.32 -26.77 -18.93
CA GLY A 402 -20.23 -27.90 -19.08
C GLY A 402 -20.19 -28.94 -17.96
N ASP A 403 -19.24 -28.85 -17.02
CA ASP A 403 -19.13 -29.76 -15.87
C ASP A 403 -19.80 -29.25 -14.58
N GLY A 404 -20.23 -27.98 -14.59
CA GLY A 404 -20.98 -27.35 -13.51
C GLY A 404 -20.13 -26.67 -12.44
N HIS A 405 -18.81 -26.68 -12.57
CA HIS A 405 -17.88 -25.95 -11.68
C HIS A 405 -17.52 -24.59 -12.27
N ASP A 406 -17.21 -24.56 -13.57
CA ASP A 406 -17.16 -23.32 -14.34
C ASP A 406 -18.57 -22.95 -14.81
N ARG A 407 -18.93 -21.68 -14.66
CA ARG A 407 -20.29 -21.21 -14.97
C ARG A 407 -20.45 -21.06 -16.47
N THR A 408 -21.64 -21.38 -16.95
CA THR A 408 -21.97 -21.23 -18.38
C THR A 408 -22.14 -19.79 -18.84
N ASP A 409 -21.80 -18.81 -18.01
CA ASP A 409 -21.90 -17.40 -18.34
C ASP A 409 -20.56 -16.87 -18.88
N GLY A 410 -20.63 -15.98 -19.86
CA GLY A 410 -19.44 -15.25 -20.35
C GLY A 410 -19.25 -13.92 -19.63
N THR A 411 -19.72 -13.82 -18.37
CA THR A 411 -19.74 -12.57 -17.60
C THR A 411 -18.88 -12.63 -16.34
N SER A 412 -18.59 -13.83 -15.84
CA SER A 412 -17.58 -14.05 -14.80
C SER A 412 -16.19 -13.95 -15.44
N PRO A 413 -15.34 -13.00 -15.04
CA PRO A 413 -13.97 -12.96 -15.52
C PRO A 413 -13.14 -14.07 -14.88
N ASP A 414 -12.29 -14.70 -15.70
CA ASP A 414 -11.35 -15.73 -15.27
C ASP A 414 -10.06 -15.09 -14.72
N LYS A 415 -9.74 -15.39 -13.47
CA LYS A 415 -8.58 -14.84 -12.77
C LYS A 415 -7.67 -15.96 -12.29
N MET A 416 -6.39 -15.87 -12.61
CA MET A 416 -5.37 -16.83 -12.21
C MET A 416 -4.37 -16.17 -11.27
N ILE A 417 -4.23 -16.73 -10.06
CA ILE A 417 -3.28 -16.23 -9.06
C ILE A 417 -2.15 -17.24 -8.93
N ILE A 418 -0.98 -16.91 -9.46
CA ILE A 418 0.21 -17.77 -9.46
C ILE A 418 1.11 -17.38 -8.30
N VAL A 419 1.53 -18.35 -7.48
CA VAL A 419 2.54 -18.14 -6.43
C VAL A 419 3.71 -19.09 -6.66
N THR A 420 4.93 -18.58 -6.80
CA THR A 420 6.15 -19.39 -7.04
C THR A 420 7.41 -18.74 -6.49
N ASP A 421 8.37 -19.56 -6.03
CA ASP A 421 9.68 -19.15 -5.53
C ASP A 421 10.83 -19.36 -6.54
N GLY A 422 10.53 -19.83 -7.75
CA GLY A 422 11.60 -20.21 -8.67
C GLY A 422 11.21 -20.35 -10.13
N ASN A 423 12.24 -20.46 -10.98
CA ASN A 423 12.05 -20.62 -12.41
C ASN A 423 11.63 -22.06 -12.76
N PRO A 424 10.75 -22.24 -13.77
CA PRO A 424 10.37 -23.56 -14.21
C PRO A 424 11.58 -24.35 -14.71
N ASN A 425 11.68 -25.59 -14.26
CA ASN A 425 12.69 -26.57 -14.71
C ASN A 425 12.02 -27.86 -15.21
N ARG A 426 10.70 -27.84 -15.33
CA ARG A 426 9.83 -28.83 -15.97
C ARG A 426 8.75 -28.11 -16.81
N PRO A 427 8.21 -28.76 -17.86
CA PRO A 427 8.54 -30.11 -18.33
C PRO A 427 9.94 -30.21 -18.95
N LEU A 428 10.39 -31.44 -19.25
CA LEU A 428 11.66 -31.64 -19.95
C LEU A 428 11.48 -31.41 -21.47
N PRO A 429 12.50 -30.89 -22.18
CA PRO A 429 13.80 -30.46 -21.65
C PRO A 429 13.71 -29.18 -20.80
N SER A 430 14.46 -29.11 -19.71
CA SER A 430 14.40 -27.97 -18.78
C SER A 430 14.81 -26.64 -19.40
N SER A 431 15.58 -26.67 -20.49
CA SER A 431 16.03 -25.49 -21.22
C SER A 431 14.92 -24.74 -21.97
N THR A 432 13.71 -25.29 -22.03
CA THR A 432 12.55 -24.65 -22.66
C THR A 432 11.36 -24.58 -21.69
N ALA A 433 11.58 -24.87 -20.40
CA ALA A 433 10.51 -24.97 -19.41
C ALA A 433 9.84 -23.61 -19.12
N ASP A 434 10.66 -22.56 -19.11
CA ASP A 434 10.26 -21.16 -19.06
C ASP A 434 9.42 -20.75 -20.27
N ASP A 435 9.91 -21.01 -21.49
CA ASP A 435 9.24 -20.68 -22.75
C ASP A 435 7.84 -21.32 -22.85
N VAL A 436 7.72 -22.60 -22.50
CA VAL A 436 6.44 -23.30 -22.59
C VAL A 436 5.44 -22.86 -21.52
N ALA A 437 5.91 -22.49 -20.32
CA ALA A 437 5.05 -21.92 -19.28
C ALA A 437 4.57 -20.52 -19.69
N ALA A 438 5.45 -19.69 -20.27
CA ALA A 438 5.08 -18.39 -20.82
C ALA A 438 4.07 -18.51 -21.99
N ALA A 439 4.23 -19.51 -22.85
CA ALA A 439 3.26 -19.80 -23.90
C ALA A 439 1.89 -20.19 -23.34
N SER A 440 1.84 -21.00 -22.28
CA SER A 440 0.58 -21.34 -21.58
C SER A 440 -0.09 -20.12 -20.96
N ALA A 441 0.67 -19.26 -20.25
CA ALA A 441 0.14 -18.01 -19.70
C ALA A 441 -0.39 -17.08 -20.80
N THR A 442 0.34 -16.96 -21.92
CA THR A 442 -0.06 -16.16 -23.08
C THR A 442 -1.36 -16.69 -23.70
N ALA A 443 -1.53 -18.01 -23.77
CA ALA A 443 -2.75 -18.61 -24.29
C ALA A 443 -3.96 -18.31 -23.40
N PHE A 444 -3.81 -18.41 -22.07
CA PHE A 444 -4.87 -18.05 -21.12
C PHE A 444 -5.25 -16.57 -21.22
N LYS A 445 -4.26 -15.66 -21.25
CA LYS A 445 -4.47 -14.22 -21.43
C LYS A 445 -5.19 -13.90 -22.75
N SER A 446 -4.82 -14.58 -23.83
CA SER A 446 -5.47 -14.42 -25.13
C SER A 446 -6.92 -14.92 -25.16
N GLY A 447 -7.30 -15.76 -24.20
CA GLY A 447 -8.69 -16.20 -23.96
C GLY A 447 -9.55 -15.18 -23.21
N GLY A 448 -8.97 -14.08 -22.72
CA GLY A 448 -9.66 -13.07 -21.90
C GLY A 448 -9.44 -13.23 -20.40
N GLY A 449 -8.64 -14.21 -19.97
CA GLY A 449 -8.28 -14.38 -18.57
C GLY A 449 -7.18 -13.43 -18.12
N GLU A 450 -7.10 -13.20 -16.81
CA GLU A 450 -6.13 -12.30 -16.18
C GLU A 450 -5.20 -13.08 -15.25
N VAL A 451 -3.90 -12.82 -15.33
CA VAL A 451 -2.86 -13.54 -14.58
C VAL A 451 -2.16 -12.60 -13.61
N PHE A 452 -2.35 -12.85 -12.33
CA PHE A 452 -1.61 -12.25 -11.23
C PHE A 452 -0.48 -13.18 -10.83
N VAL A 453 0.72 -12.65 -10.63
CA VAL A 453 1.90 -13.44 -10.29
C VAL A 453 2.56 -12.89 -9.04
N VAL A 454 2.65 -13.72 -8.01
CA VAL A 454 3.41 -13.44 -6.79
C VAL A 454 4.73 -14.20 -6.83
N GLY A 455 5.83 -13.47 -7.00
CA GLY A 455 7.18 -14.03 -6.99
C GLY A 455 7.78 -13.95 -5.60
N VAL A 456 8.12 -15.10 -5.00
CA VAL A 456 8.59 -15.20 -3.61
C VAL A 456 10.10 -15.41 -3.55
N GLY A 457 10.80 -14.58 -2.79
CA GLY A 457 12.25 -14.70 -2.59
C GLY A 457 13.07 -13.90 -3.60
N SER A 458 14.38 -13.79 -3.32
CA SER A 458 15.33 -13.00 -4.12
C SER A 458 15.84 -13.73 -5.37
N ASP A 459 15.67 -15.05 -5.44
CA ASP A 459 16.25 -15.89 -6.50
C ASP A 459 15.32 -16.03 -7.73
N VAL A 460 14.15 -15.40 -7.69
CA VAL A 460 13.20 -15.39 -8.81
C VAL A 460 13.72 -14.52 -9.95
N ASN A 461 13.46 -14.95 -11.18
CA ASN A 461 13.68 -14.10 -12.34
C ASN A 461 12.49 -13.15 -12.51
N THR A 462 12.59 -11.94 -11.95
CA THR A 462 11.55 -10.90 -12.01
C THR A 462 11.09 -10.62 -13.44
N ALA A 463 12.02 -10.42 -14.38
CA ALA A 463 11.68 -10.12 -15.77
C ALA A 463 10.89 -11.26 -16.44
N TYR A 464 11.21 -12.51 -16.11
CA TYR A 464 10.46 -13.67 -16.58
C TYR A 464 9.04 -13.70 -15.99
N LEU A 465 8.90 -13.54 -14.67
CA LEU A 465 7.60 -13.60 -13.99
C LEU A 465 6.69 -12.42 -14.37
N GLN A 466 7.23 -11.23 -14.58
CA GLN A 466 6.50 -10.10 -15.17
C GLN A 466 5.97 -10.43 -16.57
N GLY A 467 6.68 -11.24 -17.37
CA GLY A 467 6.19 -11.72 -18.66
C GLY A 467 5.05 -12.75 -18.56
N ILE A 468 4.95 -13.45 -17.44
CA ILE A 468 3.83 -14.36 -17.15
C ILE A 468 2.57 -13.56 -16.78
N ALA A 469 2.70 -12.55 -15.92
CA ALA A 469 1.62 -11.68 -15.49
C ALA A 469 0.92 -10.95 -16.67
N THR A 470 -0.30 -10.47 -16.46
CA THR A 470 -1.05 -9.71 -17.48
C THR A 470 -0.27 -8.48 -17.93
N ASP A 471 0.21 -7.70 -16.97
CA ASP A 471 1.08 -6.54 -17.16
C ASP A 471 1.91 -6.30 -15.88
N ALA A 472 2.62 -5.17 -15.81
CA ALA A 472 3.48 -4.82 -14.68
C ALA A 472 2.72 -4.65 -13.35
N GLY A 473 1.45 -4.19 -13.38
CA GLY A 473 0.60 -4.03 -12.20
C GLY A 473 0.04 -5.36 -11.66
N HIS A 474 0.22 -6.45 -12.42
CA HIS A 474 -0.20 -7.80 -12.02
C HIS A 474 0.94 -8.66 -11.48
N TYR A 475 2.13 -8.07 -11.28
CA TYR A 475 3.28 -8.75 -10.69
C TYR A 475 3.59 -8.19 -9.30
N TYR A 476 3.67 -9.08 -8.32
CA TYR A 476 3.84 -8.75 -6.92
C TYR A 476 5.10 -9.46 -6.39
N PRO A 477 6.23 -8.76 -6.24
CA PRO A 477 7.41 -9.33 -5.61
C PRO A 477 7.22 -9.39 -4.09
N VAL A 478 7.69 -10.47 -3.45
CA VAL A 478 7.77 -10.56 -2.00
C VAL A 478 9.09 -11.19 -1.59
N SER A 479 9.77 -10.60 -0.61
CA SER A 479 11.12 -11.03 -0.19
C SER A 479 11.15 -12.43 0.43
N GLY A 480 10.01 -12.92 0.93
CA GLY A 480 9.86 -14.25 1.49
C GLY A 480 8.42 -14.56 1.89
N TYR A 481 8.20 -15.78 2.36
CA TYR A 481 6.85 -16.28 2.63
C TYR A 481 6.12 -15.59 3.80
N GLY A 482 6.83 -14.87 4.66
CA GLY A 482 6.22 -14.12 5.77
C GLY A 482 5.32 -12.96 5.34
N GLY A 483 5.63 -12.28 4.22
CA GLY A 483 4.84 -11.16 3.68
C GLY A 483 3.75 -11.59 2.68
N LEU A 484 3.65 -12.89 2.39
CA LEU A 484 2.80 -13.41 1.31
C LEU A 484 1.30 -13.17 1.57
N GLN A 485 0.88 -13.22 2.84
CA GLN A 485 -0.51 -12.97 3.19
C GLN A 485 -0.91 -11.53 2.83
N THR A 486 -0.14 -10.54 3.26
CA THR A 486 -0.39 -9.13 2.94
C THR A 486 -0.48 -8.89 1.43
N ILE A 487 0.43 -9.47 0.65
CA ILE A 487 0.40 -9.35 -0.81
C ILE A 487 -0.89 -9.93 -1.38
N LEU A 488 -1.27 -11.16 -1.01
CA LEU A 488 -2.47 -11.79 -1.55
C LEU A 488 -3.74 -11.03 -1.17
N GLN A 489 -3.82 -10.51 0.07
CA GLN A 489 -4.97 -9.74 0.53
C GLN A 489 -5.10 -8.37 -0.17
N ASN A 490 -4.00 -7.85 -0.73
CA ASN A 490 -3.97 -6.59 -1.48
C ASN A 490 -4.20 -6.75 -2.99
N ILE A 491 -4.35 -7.98 -3.49
CA ILE A 491 -4.66 -8.20 -4.91
C ILE A 491 -6.07 -7.70 -5.22
N ASP A 492 -6.15 -6.71 -6.10
CA ASP A 492 -7.40 -6.24 -6.68
C ASP A 492 -7.84 -7.14 -7.83
N LEU A 493 -8.95 -7.86 -7.68
CA LEU A 493 -9.48 -8.69 -8.76
C LEU A 493 -10.42 -7.94 -9.72
N CYS A 494 -10.76 -6.67 -9.44
CA CYS A 494 -11.87 -5.98 -10.08
C CYS A 494 -11.47 -4.77 -10.91
N GLN A 495 -10.19 -4.71 -11.32
CA GLN A 495 -9.69 -3.69 -12.26
C GLN A 495 -10.32 -3.78 -13.65
#